data_AF-A0AA39FH82-F1
#
_entry.id   AF-A0AA39FH82-F1
#
_cell.length_a   1.000
_cell.length_b   1.000
_cell.length_c   1.000
_cell.angle_alpha   90.00
_cell.angle_beta   90.00
_cell.angle_gamma   90.00
#
_symmetry.space_group_name_H-M   'P 1'
#
loop_
_entity.id
_entity.type
_entity.pdbx_description
1 polymer ?
#
loop_
_entity_poly.entity_id
_entity_poly.type
_entity_poly.pdbx_seq_one_letter_code
_entity_poly.pdbx_strand_id
1 'polypeptide(L)'
;MKLWVTRNYHGILWKAGYIPYDKLNDVLHIILKGVGYIYVKGLEKKKWLSDMIKRFKTIINLENLGCPSMKNNEITNCHYHEYQKSSIMYHCALENVKQLKCWIEKKTQMQSPSIRRSLELYYQLEERIEDMKPQDIAYLTKDFILKFAPTKIDRIWNKLPEELQKDKDMIAHRRCRKHYNPIAIDYDEFDGMIPLMKDCSICKEDKT
;
A
#
# COMPACT_ATOMS: atom_id res chain seq x y z
N MET A 1 33.84 22.08 -18.08
CA MET A 1 32.36 22.12 -18.18
C MET A 1 31.91 20.94 -19.05
N LYS A 2 31.08 20.01 -18.56
CA LYS A 2 30.74 18.74 -19.26
C LYS A 2 29.62 18.94 -20.29
N LEU A 3 29.97 19.48 -21.46
CA LEU A 3 29.06 19.70 -22.61
C LEU A 3 28.34 18.41 -23.05
N TRP A 4 28.95 17.25 -22.83
CA TRP A 4 28.40 15.95 -23.19
C TRP A 4 27.09 15.62 -22.47
N VAL A 5 27.00 15.89 -21.15
CA VAL A 5 25.79 15.59 -20.34
C VAL A 5 24.61 16.46 -20.77
N THR A 6 24.88 17.74 -21.04
CA THR A 6 23.91 18.71 -21.55
C THR A 6 23.29 18.25 -22.86
N ARG A 7 24.12 17.77 -23.79
CA ARG A 7 23.68 17.37 -25.14
C ARG A 7 23.01 16.00 -25.19
N ASN A 8 23.44 15.05 -24.36
CA ASN A 8 23.04 13.64 -24.51
C ASN A 8 22.07 13.11 -23.45
N TYR A 9 21.82 13.85 -22.36
CA TYR A 9 20.99 13.31 -21.27
C TYR A 9 19.79 14.19 -20.92
N HIS A 10 19.98 15.51 -20.77
CA HIS A 10 18.88 16.39 -20.36
C HIS A 10 18.33 17.26 -21.50
N GLY A 11 19.14 17.59 -22.51
CA GLY A 11 18.74 18.54 -23.57
C GLY A 11 18.57 19.99 -23.06
N ILE A 12 18.99 20.28 -21.82
CA ILE A 12 18.83 21.58 -21.15
C ILE A 12 20.21 22.18 -20.89
N LEU A 13 20.42 23.43 -21.32
CA LEU A 13 21.64 24.18 -21.04
C LEU A 13 21.80 24.41 -19.53
N TRP A 14 23.03 24.36 -19.02
CA TRP A 14 23.31 24.66 -17.59
C TRP A 14 22.88 26.05 -17.14
N LYS A 15 22.73 26.99 -18.08
CA LYS A 15 22.24 28.36 -17.85
C LYS A 15 20.75 28.53 -18.18
N ALA A 16 20.05 27.46 -18.53
CA ALA A 16 18.61 27.53 -18.79
C ALA A 16 17.85 27.67 -17.46
N GLY A 17 16.79 28.48 -17.48
CA GLY A 17 15.98 28.81 -16.30
C GLY A 17 16.16 30.24 -15.84
N TYR A 18 15.27 30.68 -14.94
CA TYR A 18 15.21 32.06 -14.45
C TYR A 18 15.96 32.28 -13.13
N ILE A 19 16.34 31.20 -12.44
CA ILE A 19 16.97 31.25 -11.13
C ILE A 19 18.45 30.89 -11.27
N PRO A 20 19.37 31.82 -10.99
CA PRO A 20 20.80 31.55 -10.93
C PRO A 20 21.14 30.44 -9.93
N TYR A 21 22.14 29.60 -10.26
CA TYR A 21 22.49 28.43 -9.44
C TYR A 21 23.00 28.81 -8.03
N ASP A 22 23.66 29.96 -7.89
CA ASP A 22 24.12 30.50 -6.60
C ASP A 22 22.96 30.79 -5.63
N LYS A 23 21.73 30.98 -6.13
CA LYS A 23 20.51 31.15 -5.32
C LYS A 23 19.86 29.85 -4.87
N LEU A 24 20.40 28.70 -5.29
CA LEU A 24 19.81 27.40 -4.99
C LEU A 24 19.66 27.12 -3.49
N ASN A 25 20.65 27.50 -2.68
CA ASN A 25 20.59 27.32 -1.23
C ASN A 25 19.44 28.10 -0.58
N ASP A 26 19.24 29.35 -0.98
CA ASP A 26 18.16 30.20 -0.48
C ASP A 26 16.78 29.61 -0.84
N VAL A 27 16.65 29.17 -2.10
CA VAL A 27 15.43 28.53 -2.61
C VAL A 27 15.13 27.23 -1.84
N LEU A 28 16.12 26.37 -1.64
CA LEU A 28 15.95 25.14 -0.87
C LEU A 28 15.57 25.43 0.59
N HIS A 29 16.15 26.47 1.20
CA HIS A 29 15.81 26.86 2.57
C HIS A 29 14.33 27.27 2.70
N ILE A 30 13.84 28.07 1.76
CA ILE A 30 12.45 28.53 1.73
C ILE A 30 11.49 27.37 1.45
N ILE A 31 11.70 26.62 0.37
CA ILE A 31 10.77 25.55 -0.06
C ILE A 31 10.69 24.44 0.98
N LEU A 32 11.83 24.11 1.61
CA LEU A 32 11.88 23.00 2.54
C LEU A 32 11.57 23.44 3.99
N LYS A 33 11.20 24.70 4.25
CA LYS A 33 10.83 25.17 5.59
C LYS A 33 9.60 24.42 6.08
N GLY A 34 9.68 23.80 7.26
CA GLY A 34 8.60 23.00 7.84
C GLY A 34 8.40 21.61 7.22
N VAL A 35 9.23 21.22 6.24
CA VAL A 35 9.16 19.88 5.62
C VAL A 35 9.91 18.86 6.47
N GLY A 36 9.20 17.85 6.99
CA GLY A 36 9.78 16.77 7.80
C GLY A 36 10.43 15.64 6.98
N TYR A 37 9.92 15.36 5.79
CA TYR A 37 10.37 14.27 4.93
C TYR A 37 10.62 14.75 3.50
N ILE A 38 11.75 14.31 2.94
CA ILE A 38 12.10 14.59 1.55
C ILE A 38 12.33 13.27 0.83
N TYR A 39 11.60 13.08 -0.26
CA TYR A 39 11.73 11.90 -1.10
C TYR A 39 12.60 12.21 -2.31
N VAL A 40 13.59 11.37 -2.56
CA VAL A 40 14.53 11.52 -3.68
C VAL A 40 14.66 10.19 -4.42
N LYS A 41 14.90 10.25 -5.73
CA LYS A 41 15.15 9.05 -6.55
C LYS A 41 16.62 8.97 -6.94
N GLY A 42 17.33 8.03 -6.34
CA GLY A 42 18.74 7.75 -6.59
C GLY A 42 19.64 8.14 -5.41
N LEU A 43 20.63 7.29 -5.13
CA LEU A 43 21.59 7.51 -4.04
C LEU A 43 22.43 8.77 -4.23
N GLU A 44 22.81 9.10 -5.46
CA GLU A 44 23.60 10.30 -5.76
C GLU A 44 22.85 11.58 -5.39
N LYS A 45 21.57 11.69 -5.76
CA LYS A 45 20.73 12.84 -5.42
C LYS A 45 20.50 12.94 -3.92
N LYS A 46 20.36 11.78 -3.25
CA LYS A 46 20.29 11.74 -1.78
C LYS A 46 21.55 12.34 -1.16
N LYS A 47 22.74 11.90 -1.59
CA LYS A 47 24.03 12.41 -1.08
C LYS A 47 24.18 13.90 -1.35
N TRP A 48 24.01 14.31 -2.61
CA TRP A 48 24.09 15.71 -3.02
C TRP A 48 23.15 16.61 -2.21
N LEU A 49 21.90 16.19 -2.01
CA LEU A 49 20.96 16.98 -1.23
C LEU A 49 21.33 16.99 0.26
N SER A 50 21.71 15.84 0.84
CA SER A 50 22.20 15.77 2.24
C SER A 50 23.35 16.73 2.51
N ASP A 51 24.27 16.88 1.56
CA ASP A 51 25.43 17.77 1.70
C ASP A 51 25.01 19.25 1.72
N MET A 52 23.90 19.59 1.04
CA MET A 52 23.36 20.95 0.97
C MET A 52 22.44 21.32 2.14
N ILE A 53 21.58 20.40 2.60
CA ILE A 53 20.63 20.68 3.68
C ILE A 53 21.13 20.16 5.03
N LYS A 54 21.31 21.09 5.98
CA LYS A 54 21.77 20.78 7.35
C LYS A 54 20.84 19.77 8.07
N ARG A 55 21.47 19.01 8.97
CA ARG A 55 21.11 17.76 9.72
C ARG A 55 19.67 17.45 10.18
N PHE A 56 18.66 18.29 9.95
CA PHE A 56 17.33 18.12 10.60
C PHE A 56 16.23 17.52 9.71
N LYS A 57 16.54 16.99 8.53
CA LYS A 57 15.52 16.46 7.61
C LYS A 57 15.77 15.00 7.24
N THR A 58 14.68 14.22 7.22
CA THR A 58 14.74 12.82 6.81
C THR A 58 14.66 12.72 5.30
N ILE A 59 15.77 12.31 4.67
CA ILE A 59 15.86 12.12 3.22
C ILE A 59 15.75 10.63 2.87
N ILE A 60 14.68 10.27 2.17
CA ILE A 60 14.31 8.89 1.84
C ILE A 60 14.61 8.63 0.36
N ASN A 61 15.45 7.62 0.08
CA ASN A 61 15.63 7.15 -1.29
C ASN A 61 14.44 6.28 -1.70
N LEU A 62 13.73 6.68 -2.75
CA LEU A 62 12.57 5.96 -3.28
C LEU A 62 12.93 4.58 -3.82
N GLU A 63 14.17 4.33 -4.22
CA GLU A 63 14.62 3.00 -4.65
C GLU A 63 14.61 2.00 -3.50
N ASN A 64 14.90 2.44 -2.27
CA ASN A 64 14.77 1.60 -1.08
C ASN A 64 13.30 1.22 -0.81
N LEU A 65 12.37 1.96 -1.39
CA LEU A 65 10.94 1.65 -1.39
C LEU A 65 10.52 0.88 -2.65
N GLY A 66 11.44 0.36 -3.47
CA GLY A 66 11.08 -0.39 -4.68
C GLY A 66 10.50 0.48 -5.80
N CYS A 67 10.82 1.78 -5.83
CA CYS A 67 10.40 2.67 -6.92
C CYS A 67 11.04 2.25 -8.25
N PRO A 68 10.25 1.95 -9.30
CA PRO A 68 10.77 1.45 -10.58
C PRO A 68 11.62 2.50 -11.31
N SER A 69 12.38 2.05 -12.30
CA SER A 69 13.17 2.93 -13.17
C SER A 69 12.24 3.82 -14.03
N MET A 70 12.62 5.08 -14.24
CA MET A 70 11.85 6.05 -15.04
C MET A 70 12.25 6.05 -16.52
N LYS A 71 13.06 5.07 -16.98
CA LYS A 71 13.72 5.09 -18.29
C LYS A 71 12.78 5.00 -19.50
N ASN A 72 11.50 4.71 -19.33
CA ASN A 72 10.56 4.45 -20.43
C ASN A 72 9.36 5.41 -20.48
N ASN A 73 9.37 6.51 -19.72
CA ASN A 73 8.27 7.47 -19.77
C ASN A 73 8.58 8.50 -20.86
N GLU A 74 8.15 8.21 -22.08
CA GLU A 74 8.04 9.20 -23.15
C GLU A 74 7.13 10.33 -22.65
N ILE A 75 7.73 11.41 -22.15
CA ILE A 75 6.99 12.61 -21.76
C ILE A 75 6.66 13.32 -23.07
N THR A 76 5.48 13.04 -23.61
CA THR A 76 5.05 13.55 -24.91
C THR A 76 4.56 15.00 -24.85
N ASN A 77 4.18 15.51 -23.68
CA ASN A 77 3.60 16.85 -23.53
C ASN A 77 4.01 17.53 -22.22
N CYS A 78 5.03 18.38 -22.26
CA CYS A 78 5.31 19.35 -21.20
C CYS A 78 5.04 20.77 -21.74
N HIS A 79 4.06 21.48 -21.18
CA HIS A 79 3.71 22.85 -21.59
C HIS A 79 4.88 23.84 -21.46
N TYR A 80 5.85 23.57 -20.58
CA TYR A 80 7.02 24.42 -20.39
C TYR A 80 8.10 24.23 -21.46
N HIS A 81 8.00 23.18 -22.29
CA HIS A 81 9.02 22.82 -23.29
C HIS A 81 8.40 22.63 -24.67
N GLU A 82 7.31 23.34 -24.94
CA GLU A 82 6.54 23.24 -26.19
C GLU A 82 7.38 23.46 -27.46
N TYR A 83 8.44 24.27 -27.38
CA TYR A 83 9.37 24.54 -28.49
C TYR A 83 10.51 23.50 -28.66
N GLN A 84 10.65 22.54 -27.74
CA GLN A 84 11.70 21.50 -27.78
C GLN A 84 11.16 20.11 -28.17
N LYS A 85 9.93 20.06 -28.74
CA LYS A 85 9.25 18.85 -29.23
C LYS A 85 10.02 18.07 -30.30
N SER A 86 11.08 18.64 -30.87
CA SER A 86 11.91 17.99 -31.91
C SER A 86 13.03 17.08 -31.36
N SER A 87 13.24 17.03 -30.04
CA SER A 87 14.16 16.08 -29.42
C SER A 87 13.44 14.78 -29.08
N ILE A 88 13.82 13.69 -29.74
CA ILE A 88 13.31 12.31 -29.53
C ILE A 88 13.47 11.83 -28.07
N MET A 89 14.26 12.51 -27.23
CA MET A 89 14.44 12.19 -25.81
C MET A 89 14.51 13.45 -24.97
N TYR A 90 13.36 13.96 -24.51
CA TYR A 90 13.31 15.05 -23.54
C TYR A 90 12.87 14.53 -22.17
N HIS A 91 13.73 14.69 -21.15
CA HIS A 91 13.45 14.28 -19.78
C HIS A 91 13.10 15.50 -18.91
N CYS A 92 11.81 15.83 -18.82
CA CYS A 92 11.34 16.92 -17.98
C CYS A 92 11.47 16.58 -16.48
N ALA A 93 12.26 17.35 -15.74
CA ALA A 93 12.41 17.16 -14.29
C ALA A 93 11.08 17.31 -13.53
N LEU A 94 10.21 18.25 -13.92
CA LEU A 94 8.90 18.47 -13.29
C LEU A 94 7.97 17.27 -13.50
N GLU A 95 7.84 16.78 -14.73
CA GLU A 95 6.98 15.62 -15.01
C GLU A 95 7.50 14.35 -14.34
N ASN A 96 8.82 14.16 -14.29
CA ASN A 96 9.43 13.09 -13.51
C ASN A 96 9.02 13.16 -12.03
N VAL A 97 9.09 14.34 -11.40
CA VAL A 97 8.68 14.51 -10.00
C VAL A 97 7.18 14.27 -9.80
N LYS A 98 6.32 14.72 -10.72
CA LYS A 98 4.87 14.44 -10.67
C LYS A 98 4.59 12.94 -10.72
N GLN A 99 5.25 12.20 -11.60
CA GLN A 99 5.10 10.75 -11.69
C GLN A 99 5.58 10.05 -10.41
N LEU A 100 6.69 10.51 -9.81
CA LEU A 100 7.16 10.01 -8.52
C LEU A 100 6.16 10.30 -7.39
N LYS A 101 5.56 11.49 -7.36
CA LYS A 101 4.50 11.83 -6.40
C LYS A 101 3.31 10.88 -6.55
N CYS A 102 2.79 10.71 -7.76
CA CYS A 102 1.70 9.78 -8.04
C CYS A 102 2.05 8.34 -7.62
N TRP A 103 3.29 7.91 -7.84
CA TRP A 103 3.74 6.58 -7.42
C TRP A 103 3.77 6.45 -5.89
N ILE A 104 4.29 7.45 -5.16
CA ILE A 104 4.29 7.45 -3.69
C ILE A 104 2.85 7.41 -3.18
N GLU A 105 1.97 8.28 -3.71
CA GLU A 105 0.57 8.35 -3.28
C GLU A 105 -0.16 7.02 -3.47
N LYS A 106 -0.02 6.40 -4.65
CA LYS A 106 -0.56 5.05 -4.90
C LYS A 106 0.02 4.03 -3.93
N LYS A 107 1.33 4.05 -3.70
CA LYS A 107 1.98 3.14 -2.75
C LYS A 107 1.48 3.34 -1.32
N THR A 108 1.29 4.58 -0.88
CA THR A 108 0.75 4.89 0.44
C THR A 108 -0.73 4.53 0.55
N GLN A 109 -1.52 4.71 -0.51
CA GLN A 109 -2.91 4.23 -0.56
C GLN A 109 -2.98 2.70 -0.52
N MET A 110 -2.04 2.01 -1.16
CA MET A 110 -1.89 0.55 -1.03
C MET A 110 -1.36 0.11 0.34
N GLN A 111 -0.82 1.03 1.15
CA GLN A 111 -0.38 0.76 2.52
C GLN A 111 -1.45 1.15 3.56
N SER A 112 -2.34 2.09 3.25
CA SER A 112 -3.50 2.38 4.08
C SER A 112 -4.57 1.28 3.93
N PRO A 113 -5.05 0.68 5.03
CA PRO A 113 -6.17 -0.24 4.99
C PRO A 113 -7.38 0.38 4.27
N SER A 114 -7.96 -0.35 3.30
CA SER A 114 -9.14 0.06 2.54
C SER A 114 -9.86 -1.17 1.98
N ILE A 115 -11.17 -1.06 1.69
CA ILE A 115 -11.95 -2.17 1.11
C ILE A 115 -11.31 -2.72 -0.17
N ARG A 116 -10.89 -1.83 -1.09
CA ARG A 116 -10.26 -2.23 -2.35
C ARG A 116 -8.99 -3.04 -2.12
N ARG A 117 -8.12 -2.56 -1.22
CA ARG A 117 -6.88 -3.23 -0.86
C ARG A 117 -7.15 -4.60 -0.23
N SER A 118 -8.11 -4.69 0.69
CA SER A 118 -8.43 -5.95 1.36
C SER A 118 -8.98 -6.99 0.39
N LEU A 119 -9.76 -6.57 -0.61
CA LEU A 119 -10.22 -7.44 -1.70
C LEU A 119 -9.05 -7.90 -2.58
N GLU A 120 -8.17 -6.99 -3.01
CA GLU A 120 -6.98 -7.32 -3.80
C GLU A 120 -6.08 -8.33 -3.06
N LEU A 121 -5.86 -8.13 -1.75
CA LEU A 121 -5.12 -9.07 -0.91
C LEU A 121 -5.79 -10.45 -0.83
N TYR A 122 -7.10 -10.50 -0.64
CA TYR A 122 -7.84 -11.76 -0.53
C TYR A 122 -7.62 -12.63 -1.78
N TYR A 123 -7.71 -12.04 -2.97
CA TYR A 123 -7.45 -12.75 -4.23
C TYR A 123 -5.98 -13.11 -4.43
N GLN A 124 -5.04 -12.24 -4.03
CA GLN A 124 -3.60 -12.53 -4.09
C GLN A 124 -3.18 -13.67 -3.17
N LEU A 125 -3.88 -13.84 -2.04
CA LEU A 125 -3.65 -14.92 -1.08
C LEU A 125 -4.40 -16.21 -1.45
N GLU A 126 -4.92 -16.33 -2.67
CA GLU A 126 -5.66 -17.49 -3.16
C GLU A 126 -6.79 -17.87 -2.18
N GLU A 127 -7.55 -16.86 -1.75
CA GLU A 127 -8.72 -17.03 -0.87
C GLU A 127 -8.39 -17.51 0.56
N ARG A 128 -7.11 -17.51 0.95
CA ARG A 128 -6.66 -17.79 2.32
C ARG A 128 -6.86 -16.57 3.23
N ILE A 129 -8.11 -16.28 3.57
CA ILE A 129 -8.46 -15.20 4.51
C ILE A 129 -7.77 -15.37 5.88
N GLU A 130 -7.45 -16.61 6.28
CA GLU A 130 -6.66 -16.89 7.48
C GLU A 130 -5.26 -16.26 7.48
N ASP A 131 -4.69 -15.97 6.31
CA ASP A 131 -3.36 -15.34 6.17
C ASP A 131 -3.44 -13.80 6.23
N MET A 132 -4.64 -13.22 6.14
CA MET A 132 -4.85 -11.78 6.24
C MET A 132 -4.66 -11.27 7.68
N LYS A 133 -4.23 -10.02 7.82
CA LYS A 133 -4.12 -9.33 9.10
C LYS A 133 -5.51 -8.83 9.55
N PRO A 134 -5.77 -8.69 10.87
CA PRO A 134 -7.05 -8.17 11.38
C PRO A 134 -7.45 -6.82 10.76
N GLN A 135 -6.48 -5.91 10.61
CA GLN A 135 -6.71 -4.59 10.01
C GLN A 135 -7.19 -4.65 8.55
N ASP A 136 -6.81 -5.69 7.80
CA ASP A 136 -7.24 -5.85 6.40
C ASP A 136 -8.61 -6.55 6.36
N ILE A 137 -8.82 -7.56 7.22
CA ILE A 137 -10.12 -8.24 7.40
C ILE A 137 -11.21 -7.25 7.82
N ALA A 138 -10.88 -6.27 8.66
CA ALA A 138 -11.82 -5.28 9.17
C ALA A 138 -12.51 -4.43 8.09
N TYR A 139 -11.93 -4.36 6.88
CA TYR A 139 -12.54 -3.65 5.76
C TYR A 139 -13.41 -4.56 4.88
N LEU A 140 -13.38 -5.88 5.05
CA LEU A 140 -14.27 -6.78 4.32
C LEU A 140 -15.69 -6.71 4.89
N THR A 141 -16.69 -6.65 4.02
CA THR A 141 -18.09 -6.60 4.45
C THR A 141 -18.55 -7.97 4.95
N LYS A 142 -19.57 -7.97 5.83
CA LYS A 142 -20.27 -9.18 6.29
C LYS A 142 -20.67 -10.08 5.12
N ASP A 143 -21.35 -9.52 4.12
CA ASP A 143 -21.85 -10.27 2.96
C ASP A 143 -20.72 -10.91 2.16
N PHE A 144 -19.59 -10.22 2.03
CA PHE A 144 -18.41 -10.78 1.38
C PHE A 144 -17.88 -12.00 2.14
N ILE A 145 -17.68 -11.87 3.45
CA ILE A 145 -17.13 -12.95 4.28
C ILE A 145 -18.07 -14.16 4.30
N LEU A 146 -19.39 -13.94 4.45
CA LEU A 146 -20.39 -15.02 4.43
C LEU A 146 -20.46 -15.72 3.08
N LYS A 147 -20.28 -14.98 1.97
CA LYS A 147 -20.37 -15.54 0.62
C LYS A 147 -19.12 -16.33 0.23
N PHE A 148 -17.93 -15.80 0.54
CA PHE A 148 -16.68 -16.32 0.00
C PHE A 148 -15.84 -17.11 1.02
N ALA A 149 -16.03 -16.88 2.32
CA ALA A 149 -15.26 -17.55 3.37
C ALA A 149 -16.10 -18.17 4.51
N PRO A 150 -17.32 -18.72 4.27
CA PRO A 150 -18.21 -19.15 5.35
C PRO A 150 -17.62 -20.26 6.24
N THR A 151 -16.84 -21.17 5.65
CA THR A 151 -16.22 -22.30 6.38
C THR A 151 -14.98 -21.90 7.17
N LYS A 152 -14.45 -20.69 6.92
CA LYS A 152 -13.24 -20.15 7.55
C LYS A 152 -13.55 -19.22 8.73
N ILE A 153 -14.81 -18.80 8.89
CA ILE A 153 -15.24 -17.85 9.95
C ILE A 153 -14.77 -18.28 11.34
N ASP A 154 -14.91 -19.56 11.70
CA ASP A 154 -14.45 -20.05 13.02
C ASP A 154 -12.93 -19.88 13.23
N ARG A 155 -12.13 -20.03 12.16
CA ARG A 155 -10.66 -19.91 12.22
C ARG A 155 -10.20 -18.47 12.33
N ILE A 156 -10.90 -17.55 11.69
CA ILE A 156 -10.57 -16.12 11.71
C ILE A 156 -11.30 -15.34 12.81
N TRP A 157 -12.07 -16.02 13.68
CA TRP A 157 -12.97 -15.36 14.64
C TRP A 157 -12.30 -14.25 15.45
N ASN A 158 -11.11 -14.53 15.98
CA ASN A 158 -10.34 -13.58 16.80
C ASN A 158 -9.75 -12.41 16.01
N LYS A 159 -9.80 -12.44 14.66
CA LYS A 159 -9.35 -11.38 13.76
C LYS A 159 -10.51 -10.51 13.27
N LEU A 160 -11.76 -10.92 13.48
CA LEU A 160 -12.94 -10.17 13.04
C LEU A 160 -13.16 -8.94 13.92
N PRO A 161 -13.67 -7.82 13.38
CA PRO A 161 -14.18 -6.69 14.15
C PRO A 161 -15.23 -7.12 15.18
N GLU A 162 -15.31 -6.41 16.32
CA GLU A 162 -16.25 -6.72 17.40
C GLU A 162 -17.71 -6.69 16.93
N GLU A 163 -18.04 -5.80 16.00
CA GLU A 163 -19.37 -5.66 15.44
C GLU A 163 -19.80 -6.94 14.72
N LEU A 164 -18.90 -7.56 13.96
CA LEU A 164 -19.15 -8.82 13.27
C LEU A 164 -19.16 -10.01 14.23
N GLN A 165 -18.40 -9.96 15.33
CA GLN A 165 -18.44 -11.02 16.35
C GLN A 165 -19.77 -11.07 17.10
N LYS A 166 -20.51 -9.96 17.16
CA LYS A 166 -21.84 -9.88 17.79
C LYS A 166 -22.98 -10.22 16.82
N ASP A 167 -22.68 -10.36 15.51
CA ASP A 167 -23.68 -10.63 14.48
C ASP A 167 -24.13 -12.10 14.47
N LYS A 168 -25.45 -12.32 14.46
CA LYS A 168 -26.04 -13.67 14.55
C LYS A 168 -25.67 -14.58 13.37
N ASP A 169 -25.58 -14.03 12.15
CA ASP A 169 -25.25 -14.82 10.96
C ASP A 169 -23.79 -15.22 10.96
N MET A 170 -22.91 -14.34 11.46
CA MET A 170 -21.50 -14.65 11.68
C MET A 170 -21.34 -15.74 12.76
N ILE A 171 -22.02 -15.59 13.90
CA ILE A 171 -22.00 -16.57 15.00
C ILE A 171 -22.49 -17.94 14.52
N ALA A 172 -23.50 -17.99 13.64
CA ALA A 172 -24.06 -19.23 13.10
C ALA A 172 -23.02 -20.10 12.36
N HIS A 173 -21.94 -19.49 11.86
CA HIS A 173 -20.82 -20.16 11.18
C HIS A 173 -19.67 -20.55 12.10
N ARG A 174 -19.82 -20.40 13.42
CA ARG A 174 -18.87 -20.91 14.41
C ARG A 174 -19.12 -22.38 14.74
N ARG A 175 -18.09 -23.06 15.23
CA ARG A 175 -18.19 -24.42 15.75
C ARG A 175 -18.96 -24.42 17.08
N CYS A 176 -19.88 -25.36 17.26
CA CYS A 176 -20.74 -25.43 18.44
C CYS A 176 -19.99 -25.97 19.67
N ARG A 177 -19.25 -25.09 20.35
CA ARG A 177 -18.49 -25.46 21.57
C ARG A 177 -19.36 -25.55 22.84
N LYS A 178 -20.62 -25.11 22.79
CA LYS A 178 -21.59 -25.24 23.91
C LYS A 178 -21.92 -26.70 24.17
N HIS A 179 -22.23 -27.44 23.11
CA HIS A 179 -22.65 -28.85 23.20
C HIS A 179 -21.51 -29.82 22.89
N TYR A 180 -20.52 -29.38 22.08
CA TYR A 180 -19.37 -30.18 21.72
C TYR A 180 -18.10 -29.49 22.21
N ASN A 181 -17.89 -29.49 23.53
CA ASN A 181 -16.71 -28.90 24.14
C ASN A 181 -15.51 -29.85 23.99
N PRO A 182 -14.45 -29.49 23.23
CA PRO A 182 -13.30 -30.38 23.00
C PRO A 182 -12.60 -30.85 24.28
N ILE A 183 -12.72 -30.10 25.38
CA ILE A 183 -12.09 -30.44 26.67
C ILE A 183 -12.91 -31.51 27.42
N ALA A 184 -14.20 -31.66 27.12
CA ALA A 184 -15.13 -32.52 27.83
C ALA A 184 -15.60 -33.73 27.00
N ILE A 185 -15.26 -33.78 25.71
CA ILE A 185 -15.58 -34.93 24.85
C ILE A 185 -14.43 -35.94 24.98
N ASP A 186 -14.78 -37.19 25.28
CA ASP A 186 -13.82 -38.29 25.15
C ASP A 186 -13.52 -38.50 23.66
N TYR A 187 -12.28 -38.23 23.27
CA TYR A 187 -11.86 -38.24 21.86
C TYR A 187 -11.95 -39.63 21.24
N ASP A 188 -11.99 -40.68 22.07
CA ASP A 188 -12.14 -42.07 21.61
C ASP A 188 -13.58 -42.38 21.11
N GLU A 189 -14.58 -41.55 21.42
CA GLU A 189 -15.98 -41.73 20.98
C GLU A 189 -16.44 -40.75 19.88
N PHE A 190 -15.68 -39.68 19.60
CA PHE A 190 -16.11 -38.62 18.67
C PHE A 190 -15.18 -38.46 17.47
N ASP A 191 -15.38 -39.31 16.45
CA ASP A 191 -14.65 -39.29 15.17
C ASP A 191 -15.13 -38.17 14.20
N GLY A 192 -15.91 -37.20 14.70
CA GLY A 192 -16.58 -36.18 13.90
C GLY A 192 -15.93 -34.80 13.96
N MET A 193 -16.00 -34.03 12.88
CA MET A 193 -15.79 -32.58 12.98
C MET A 193 -16.94 -31.95 13.78
N ILE A 194 -16.62 -31.20 14.85
CA ILE A 194 -17.62 -30.45 15.64
C ILE A 194 -18.55 -29.67 14.69
N PRO A 195 -19.88 -29.82 14.75
CA PRO A 195 -20.78 -29.15 13.81
C PRO A 195 -20.74 -27.62 13.98
N LEU A 196 -21.15 -26.90 12.93
CA LEU A 196 -21.41 -25.47 13.04
C LEU A 196 -22.64 -25.22 13.91
N MET A 197 -22.74 -24.04 14.54
CA MET A 197 -23.89 -23.70 15.38
C MET A 197 -25.22 -23.76 14.62
N LYS A 198 -25.25 -23.38 13.35
CA LYS A 198 -26.44 -23.51 12.48
C LYS A 198 -26.81 -24.97 12.17
N ASP A 199 -25.85 -25.88 12.25
CA ASP A 199 -26.01 -27.29 11.88
C ASP A 199 -26.12 -28.22 13.11
N CYS A 200 -25.94 -27.68 14.32
CA CYS A 200 -26.05 -28.42 15.57
C CYS A 200 -27.53 -28.76 15.86
N SER A 201 -27.84 -30.06 15.99
CA SER A 201 -29.18 -30.58 16.34
C SER A 201 -29.67 -30.07 17.69
N ILE A 202 -28.82 -30.15 18.71
CA ILE A 202 -29.15 -29.72 20.08
C ILE A 202 -29.48 -28.22 20.13
N CYS A 203 -28.72 -27.38 19.39
CA CYS A 203 -29.03 -25.94 19.28
C CYS A 203 -30.36 -25.65 18.57
N LYS A 204 -30.87 -26.56 17.75
CA LYS A 204 -32.16 -26.41 17.08
C LYS A 204 -33.31 -26.81 18.02
N GLU A 205 -33.11 -27.85 18.81
CA GLU A 205 -34.07 -28.33 19.82
C GLU A 205 -34.24 -27.33 20.99
N ASP A 206 -33.15 -26.68 21.43
CA ASP A 206 -33.19 -25.62 22.46
C ASP A 206 -34.02 -24.37 22.07
N LYS A 207 -34.37 -24.23 20.79
CA LYS A 207 -35.09 -23.05 20.25
C LYS A 207 -36.58 -23.30 19.98
N THR A 208 -37.03 -24.55 20.11
CA THR A 208 -38.45 -24.95 20.05
C THR A 208 -39.07 -24.92 21.43
#